data_AF-A0A7J7K626-F1
#
_entry.id   AF-A0A7J7K626-F1
#
_cell.length_a   1.000
_cell.length_b   1.000
_cell.length_c   1.000
_cell.angle_alpha   90.00
_cell.angle_beta   90.00
_cell.angle_gamma   90.00
#
_symmetry.space_group_name_H-M   'P 1'
#
loop_
_entity.id
_entity.type
_entity.pdbx_description
1 polymer ?
#
loop_
_entity_poly.entity_id
_entity_poly.type
_entity_poly.pdbx_seq_one_letter_code
_entity_poly.pdbx_strand_id
1 'polypeptide(L)'
;MRTKNDGLCNVSKKIVCLKAFKSLFCITKEQLETIRKSLIETEHLPQDGRGRHDNRPHRLSDYAKQAVLDHIKTFTLLKSYLGDYLLQELNTTRMRTLFQDAHPPYDVSHETYHNLLYENFNISFGYPRKDTCSTCDELVLKIQYAELKGA
;
A
#
# COMPACT_ATOMS: atom_id res chain seq x y z
N MET A 1 -2.65 -12.35 24.18
CA MET A 1 -3.67 -12.99 25.02
C MET A 1 -4.79 -12.00 25.30
N ARG A 2 -5.97 -12.19 24.72
CA ARG A 2 -7.23 -11.53 25.13
C ARG A 2 -8.27 -12.65 25.22
N THR A 3 -8.87 -12.78 26.38
CA THR A 3 -9.65 -13.92 26.85
C THR A 3 -10.94 -14.09 26.04
N LYS A 4 -11.16 -15.31 25.53
CA LYS A 4 -12.50 -15.79 25.17
C LYS A 4 -13.28 -15.92 26.49
N ASN A 5 -14.17 -14.98 26.75
CA ASN A 5 -15.20 -15.15 27.77
C ASN A 5 -16.41 -15.77 27.07
N ASP A 6 -16.35 -17.09 26.87
CA ASP A 6 -17.52 -17.90 26.51
C ASP A 6 -18.33 -18.14 27.80
N GLY A 7 -18.84 -17.05 28.37
CA GLY A 7 -19.68 -17.05 29.56
C GLY A 7 -21.14 -17.03 29.16
N LEU A 8 -21.69 -18.18 28.73
CA LEU A 8 -23.13 -18.38 28.70
C LEU A 8 -23.64 -18.34 30.15
N CYS A 9 -24.01 -17.16 30.62
CA CYS A 9 -24.82 -17.02 31.82
C CYS A 9 -26.20 -17.61 31.52
N ASN A 10 -26.73 -18.39 32.47
CA ASN A 10 -28.07 -18.94 32.40
C ASN A 10 -29.09 -17.80 32.55
N VAL A 11 -29.43 -17.12 31.46
CA VAL A 11 -30.27 -15.92 31.47
C VAL A 11 -31.73 -16.32 31.60
N SER A 12 -32.25 -16.23 32.83
CA SER A 12 -33.69 -16.19 33.07
C SER A 12 -34.31 -15.00 32.32
N LYS A 13 -35.23 -15.28 31.38
CA LYS A 13 -35.94 -14.24 30.61
C LYS A 13 -36.84 -13.44 31.57
N LYS A 14 -36.50 -12.16 31.77
CA LYS A 14 -37.32 -11.22 32.55
C LYS A 14 -38.04 -10.24 31.62
N ILE A 15 -39.34 -10.10 31.83
CA ILE A 15 -40.14 -9.09 31.14
C ILE A 15 -39.92 -7.75 31.84
N VAL A 16 -39.57 -6.72 31.07
CA VAL A 16 -39.30 -5.37 31.58
C VAL A 16 -40.12 -4.33 30.82
N CYS A 17 -40.48 -3.24 31.49
CA CYS A 17 -41.16 -2.12 30.85
C CYS A 17 -40.19 -1.39 29.91
N LEU A 18 -40.55 -1.30 28.62
CA LEU A 18 -39.72 -0.65 27.60
C LEU A 18 -39.42 0.83 27.92
N LYS A 19 -40.39 1.55 28.49
CA LYS A 19 -40.24 2.97 28.85
C LYS A 19 -39.23 3.15 29.98
N ALA A 20 -39.31 2.32 31.01
CA ALA A 20 -38.36 2.33 32.13
C ALA A 20 -36.95 1.94 31.66
N PHE A 21 -36.83 0.90 30.83
CA PHE A 21 -35.55 0.45 30.29
C PHE A 21 -34.83 1.55 29.49
N LYS A 22 -35.54 2.23 28.58
CA LYS A 22 -34.97 3.35 27.82
C LYS A 22 -34.52 4.51 28.72
N SER A 23 -35.31 4.84 29.74
CA SER A 23 -34.99 5.93 30.68
C SER A 23 -33.80 5.60 31.58
N LEU A 24 -33.67 4.36 32.02
CA LEU A 24 -32.60 3.93 32.92
C LEU A 24 -31.26 3.81 32.20
N PHE A 25 -31.27 3.27 30.97
CA PHE A 25 -30.06 3.03 30.19
C PHE A 25 -29.75 4.12 29.17
N CYS A 26 -30.61 5.15 29.06
CA CYS A 26 -30.49 6.24 28.09
C CYS A 26 -30.36 5.75 26.64
N ILE A 27 -31.07 4.66 26.30
CA ILE A 27 -31.03 4.02 24.97
C ILE A 27 -32.23 4.49 24.15
N THR A 28 -31.99 4.86 22.90
CA THR A 28 -33.08 5.27 21.99
C THR A 28 -33.89 4.07 21.49
N LYS A 29 -35.11 4.32 21.01
CA LYS A 29 -35.91 3.26 20.39
C LYS A 29 -35.18 2.65 19.19
N GLU A 30 -34.56 3.48 18.37
CA GLU A 30 -33.84 3.06 17.16
C GLU A 30 -32.68 2.12 17.46
N GLN A 31 -31.88 2.43 18.50
CA GLN A 31 -30.78 1.55 18.94
C GLN A 31 -31.29 0.17 19.36
N LEU A 32 -32.39 0.12 20.13
CA LEU A 32 -33.01 -1.14 20.53
C LEU A 32 -33.54 -1.94 19.35
N GLU A 33 -34.20 -1.29 18.40
CA GLU A 33 -34.71 -1.96 17.19
C GLU A 33 -33.57 -2.48 16.31
N THR A 34 -32.47 -1.73 16.16
CA THR A 34 -31.29 -2.19 15.40
C THR A 34 -30.66 -3.43 16.03
N ILE A 35 -30.45 -3.41 17.36
CA ILE A 35 -29.92 -4.57 18.09
C ILE A 35 -30.88 -5.75 18.00
N ARG A 36 -32.19 -5.51 18.15
CA ARG A 36 -33.21 -6.56 18.05
C ARG A 36 -33.24 -7.19 16.65
N LYS A 37 -33.22 -6.38 15.60
CA LYS A 37 -33.19 -6.84 14.21
C LYS A 37 -31.95 -7.68 13.92
N SER A 38 -30.76 -7.20 14.32
CA SER A 38 -29.54 -7.97 14.10
C SER A 38 -29.55 -9.30 14.86
N LEU A 39 -30.01 -9.32 16.10
CA LEU A 39 -30.11 -10.56 16.89
C LEU A 39 -31.12 -11.55 16.30
N ILE A 40 -32.18 -11.09 15.64
CA ILE A 40 -33.16 -11.95 14.97
C ILE A 40 -32.62 -12.47 13.64
N GLU A 41 -31.97 -11.62 12.85
CA GLU A 41 -31.55 -11.93 11.47
C GLU A 41 -30.22 -12.69 11.42
N THR A 42 -29.24 -12.30 12.24
CA THR A 42 -27.87 -12.82 12.15
C THR A 42 -27.41 -13.55 13.41
N GLU A 43 -28.24 -13.63 14.47
CA GLU A 43 -27.90 -14.14 15.81
C GLU A 43 -26.73 -13.41 16.51
N HIS A 44 -26.21 -12.34 15.88
CA HIS A 44 -25.07 -11.59 16.36
C HIS A 44 -25.44 -10.12 16.62
N LEU A 45 -24.69 -9.48 17.51
CA LEU A 45 -24.78 -8.04 17.70
C LEU A 45 -24.36 -7.30 16.42
N PRO A 46 -24.94 -6.12 16.15
CA PRO A 46 -24.61 -5.39 14.94
C PRO A 46 -23.13 -4.98 15.02
N GLN A 47 -22.35 -5.28 13.98
CA GLN A 47 -20.97 -4.84 13.89
C GLN A 47 -20.90 -3.33 13.64
N ASP A 48 -19.92 -2.67 14.25
CA ASP A 48 -19.65 -1.26 14.00
C ASP A 48 -19.15 -1.07 12.55
N GLY A 49 -19.99 -0.42 11.73
CA GLY A 49 -19.71 -0.09 10.33
C GLY A 49 -19.16 1.33 10.14
N ARG A 50 -18.91 2.09 11.21
CA ARG A 50 -18.40 3.47 11.08
C ARG A 50 -17.06 3.48 10.35
N GLY A 51 -16.88 4.45 9.46
CA GLY A 51 -15.68 4.59 8.63
C GLY A 51 -15.51 3.52 7.54
N ARG A 52 -16.43 2.55 7.43
CA ARG A 52 -16.45 1.56 6.36
C ARG A 52 -17.46 2.01 5.31
N HIS A 53 -16.98 2.68 4.27
CA HIS A 53 -17.78 3.01 3.10
C HIS A 53 -17.12 2.45 1.84
N ASP A 54 -17.96 1.94 0.94
CA ASP A 54 -17.54 1.45 -0.38
C ASP A 54 -17.38 2.58 -1.40
N ASN A 55 -17.91 3.77 -1.10
CA ASN A 55 -17.72 4.96 -1.92
C ASN A 55 -16.27 5.43 -1.87
N ARG A 56 -15.42 4.88 -2.75
CA ARG A 56 -14.02 5.25 -2.87
C ARG A 56 -13.74 5.63 -4.33
N PRO A 57 -14.18 6.83 -4.78
CA PRO A 57 -14.09 7.22 -6.18
C PRO A 57 -12.64 7.30 -6.69
N HIS A 58 -11.68 7.55 -5.80
CA HIS A 58 -10.25 7.58 -6.11
C HIS A 58 -9.55 6.22 -5.95
N ARG A 59 -10.30 5.14 -5.67
CA ARG A 59 -9.72 3.80 -5.62
C ARG A 59 -9.36 3.38 -7.04
N LEU A 60 -8.07 3.08 -7.23
CA LEU A 60 -7.58 2.55 -8.50
C LEU A 60 -8.30 1.21 -8.82
N SER A 61 -8.76 1.07 -10.06
CA SER A 61 -9.41 -0.15 -10.54
C SER A 61 -8.42 -1.31 -10.53
N ASP A 62 -8.93 -2.54 -10.34
CA ASP A 62 -8.05 -3.70 -10.27
C ASP A 62 -7.38 -4.01 -11.63
N TYR A 63 -8.04 -3.67 -12.74
CA TYR A 63 -7.43 -3.71 -14.08
C TYR A 63 -6.26 -2.74 -14.23
N ALA A 64 -6.39 -1.50 -13.74
CA ALA A 64 -5.31 -0.52 -13.80
C ALA A 64 -4.12 -0.94 -12.92
N LYS A 65 -4.38 -1.54 -11.75
CA LYS A 65 -3.32 -2.13 -10.92
C LYS A 65 -2.57 -3.23 -11.66
N GLN A 66 -3.27 -4.15 -12.31
CA GLN A 66 -2.65 -5.23 -13.07
C GLN A 66 -1.81 -4.68 -14.23
N ALA A 67 -2.32 -3.69 -14.97
CA ALA A 67 -1.57 -3.04 -16.04
C ALA A 67 -0.26 -2.42 -15.54
N VAL A 68 -0.28 -1.77 -14.36
CA VAL A 68 0.94 -1.24 -13.72
C VAL A 68 1.91 -2.36 -13.36
N LEU A 69 1.43 -3.44 -12.73
CA LEU A 69 2.28 -4.57 -12.34
C LEU A 69 2.92 -5.25 -13.56
N ASP A 70 2.16 -5.42 -14.64
CA ASP A 70 2.66 -6.04 -15.87
C ASP A 70 3.65 -5.13 -16.59
N HIS A 71 3.43 -3.81 -16.59
CA HIS A 71 4.40 -2.83 -17.07
C HIS A 71 5.71 -2.89 -16.27
N ILE A 72 5.64 -2.98 -14.94
CA ILE A 72 6.84 -3.08 -14.09
C ILE A 72 7.67 -4.33 -14.44
N LYS A 73 7.01 -5.46 -14.75
CA LYS A 73 7.70 -6.70 -15.16
C LYS A 73 8.41 -6.60 -16.50
N THR A 74 8.06 -5.64 -17.36
CA THR A 74 8.73 -5.46 -18.66
C THR A 74 10.15 -4.90 -18.52
N PHE A 75 10.46 -4.23 -17.41
CA PHE A 75 11.78 -3.67 -17.18
C PHE A 75 12.81 -4.78 -16.91
N THR A 76 13.98 -4.66 -17.55
CA THR A 76 15.09 -5.57 -17.36
C THR A 76 15.75 -5.35 -15.99
N LEU A 77 15.87 -6.45 -15.24
CA LEU A 77 16.56 -6.48 -13.96
C LEU A 77 18.00 -6.92 -14.14
N LEU A 78 18.93 -6.17 -13.54
CA LEU A 78 20.31 -6.58 -13.39
C LEU A 78 20.43 -7.49 -12.17
N LYS A 79 20.98 -8.69 -12.37
CA LYS A 79 21.33 -9.60 -11.29
C LYS A 79 22.71 -9.26 -10.75
N SER A 80 22.83 -9.18 -9.45
CA SER A 80 24.12 -9.16 -8.75
C SER A 80 24.15 -10.22 -7.67
N TYR A 81 25.31 -10.41 -7.06
CA TYR A 81 25.47 -11.31 -5.91
C TYR A 81 24.65 -10.88 -4.68
N LEU A 82 24.25 -9.61 -4.60
CA LEU A 82 23.48 -9.03 -3.49
C LEU A 82 21.96 -9.03 -3.76
N GLY A 83 21.54 -9.29 -4.99
CA GLY A 83 20.13 -9.23 -5.39
C GLY A 83 19.90 -8.62 -6.77
N ASP A 84 18.63 -8.40 -7.07
CA ASP A 84 18.14 -7.88 -8.34
C ASP A 84 17.92 -6.36 -8.26
N TYR A 85 18.39 -5.65 -9.28
CA TYR A 85 18.37 -4.19 -9.34
C TYR A 85 17.80 -3.69 -10.66
N LEU A 86 17.06 -2.58 -10.62
CA LEU A 86 16.71 -1.83 -11.82
C LEU A 86 17.94 -1.09 -12.37
N LEU A 87 17.91 -0.80 -13.67
CA LEU A 87 18.87 0.09 -14.32
C LEU A 87 18.98 1.42 -13.56
N GLN A 88 20.21 1.92 -13.40
CA GLN A 88 20.51 3.19 -12.74
C GLN A 88 19.77 4.38 -13.37
N GLU A 89 19.59 4.36 -14.69
CA GLU A 89 18.91 5.46 -15.40
C GLU A 89 17.39 5.46 -15.21
N LEU A 90 16.86 4.37 -14.65
CA LEU A 90 15.47 4.24 -14.31
C LEU A 90 15.23 4.82 -12.92
N ASN A 91 14.15 5.58 -12.80
CA ASN A 91 13.62 6.03 -11.52
C ASN A 91 12.10 5.90 -11.55
N THR A 92 11.46 5.94 -10.38
CA THR A 92 10.01 5.76 -10.24
C THR A 92 9.22 6.75 -11.09
N THR A 93 9.66 8.01 -11.17
CA THR A 93 9.04 9.05 -11.99
C THR A 93 9.08 8.69 -13.48
N ARG A 94 10.24 8.29 -13.99
CA ARG A 94 10.48 7.94 -15.39
C ARG A 94 9.73 6.67 -15.77
N MET A 95 9.72 5.66 -14.91
CA MET A 95 8.93 4.45 -15.09
C MET A 95 7.44 4.76 -15.23
N ARG A 96 6.92 5.66 -14.39
CA ARG A 96 5.52 6.12 -14.45
C ARG A 96 5.23 6.93 -15.71
N THR A 97 6.12 7.82 -16.13
CA THR A 97 5.96 8.56 -17.39
C THR A 97 5.87 7.58 -18.57
N LEU A 98 6.77 6.60 -18.64
CA LEU A 98 6.72 5.54 -19.65
C LEU A 98 5.43 4.71 -19.57
N PHE A 99 4.90 4.48 -18.36
CA PHE A 99 3.62 3.80 -18.18
C PHE A 99 2.46 4.62 -18.75
N GLN A 100 2.40 5.92 -18.43
CA GLN A 100 1.35 6.83 -18.89
C GLN A 100 1.38 6.98 -20.42
N ASP A 101 2.57 7.00 -21.02
CA ASP A 101 2.75 7.04 -22.48
C ASP A 101 2.25 5.74 -23.15
N ALA A 102 2.51 4.58 -22.54
CA ALA A 102 2.10 3.28 -23.06
C ALA A 102 0.62 2.94 -22.79
N HIS A 103 0.06 3.46 -21.70
CA HIS A 103 -1.31 3.20 -21.26
C HIS A 103 -2.07 4.50 -20.95
N PRO A 104 -2.38 5.33 -21.98
CA PRO A 104 -3.11 6.58 -21.80
C PRO A 104 -4.45 6.50 -21.03
N PRO A 105 -5.23 5.39 -21.09
CA PRO A 105 -6.49 5.30 -20.36
C PRO A 105 -6.35 5.27 -18.83
N TYR A 106 -5.18 4.90 -18.30
CA TYR A 106 -4.98 4.72 -16.87
C TYR A 106 -4.14 5.86 -16.30
N ASP A 107 -4.81 6.82 -15.66
CA ASP A 107 -4.09 7.83 -14.89
C ASP A 107 -3.76 7.28 -13.49
N VAL A 108 -2.46 7.23 -13.21
CA VAL A 108 -1.92 6.70 -11.95
C VAL A 108 -1.02 7.75 -11.31
N SER A 109 -1.31 8.08 -10.06
CA SER A 109 -0.50 9.02 -9.29
C SER A 109 0.90 8.45 -9.03
N HIS A 110 1.88 9.34 -8.84
CA HIS A 110 3.24 8.92 -8.50
C HIS A 110 3.29 8.04 -7.25
N GLU A 111 2.57 8.41 -6.20
CA GLU A 111 2.50 7.66 -4.95
C GLU A 111 1.92 6.26 -5.15
N THR A 112 0.84 6.16 -5.91
CA THR A 112 0.22 4.86 -6.20
C THR A 112 1.16 3.95 -6.99
N TYR A 113 1.86 4.49 -8.00
CA TYR A 113 2.84 3.74 -8.77
C TYR A 113 4.03 3.28 -7.91
N HIS A 114 4.54 4.18 -7.07
CA HIS A 114 5.60 3.89 -6.10
C HIS A 114 5.20 2.75 -5.15
N ASN A 115 4.04 2.86 -4.52
CA ASN A 115 3.58 1.85 -3.56
C ASN A 115 3.35 0.50 -4.24
N LEU A 116 2.79 0.47 -5.46
CA LEU A 116 2.67 -0.76 -6.22
C LEU A 116 4.04 -1.40 -6.53
N LEU A 117 5.06 -0.60 -6.84
CA LEU A 117 6.41 -1.09 -7.07
C LEU A 117 7.01 -1.70 -5.79
N TYR A 118 7.03 -0.98 -4.67
CA TYR A 118 7.70 -1.44 -3.45
C TYR A 118 6.92 -2.50 -2.66
N GLU A 119 5.59 -2.51 -2.71
CA GLU A 119 4.78 -3.52 -2.03
C GLU A 119 4.78 -4.87 -2.76
N ASN A 120 4.88 -4.86 -4.10
CA ASN A 120 4.80 -6.08 -4.90
C ASN A 120 6.17 -6.59 -5.37
N PHE A 121 7.19 -5.73 -5.39
CA PHE A 121 8.52 -6.09 -5.87
C PHE A 121 9.60 -5.73 -4.84
N ASN A 122 10.41 -6.72 -4.47
CA ASN A 122 11.58 -6.53 -3.62
C ASN A 122 12.80 -6.10 -4.45
N ILE A 123 12.70 -4.97 -5.14
CA ILE A 123 13.71 -4.50 -6.11
C ILE A 123 14.23 -3.12 -5.71
N SER A 124 15.55 -2.93 -5.82
CA SER A 124 16.21 -1.65 -5.56
C SER A 124 16.72 -1.02 -6.85
N PHE A 125 16.89 0.31 -6.86
CA PHE A 125 17.60 0.96 -7.96
C PHE A 125 19.10 0.68 -7.86
N GLY A 126 19.74 0.39 -9.00
CA GLY A 126 21.18 0.17 -9.07
C GLY A 126 21.97 1.41 -8.67
N TYR A 127 23.14 1.20 -8.05
CA TYR A 127 24.04 2.29 -7.71
C TYR A 127 24.59 2.96 -8.97
N PRO A 128 24.83 4.29 -8.95
CA PRO A 128 25.48 4.96 -10.04
C PRO A 128 26.81 4.34 -10.47
N ARG A 129 26.87 3.79 -11.68
CA ARG A 129 28.12 3.37 -12.33
C ARG A 129 29.01 4.60 -12.42
N LYS A 130 30.21 4.50 -11.86
CA LYS A 130 31.26 5.47 -12.14
C LYS A 130 31.80 5.14 -13.52
N ASP A 131 31.84 6.14 -14.40
CA ASP A 131 32.38 5.99 -15.77
C ASP A 131 33.88 5.65 -15.77
N THR A 132 34.56 5.96 -14.67
CA THR A 132 35.97 5.69 -14.45
C THR A 132 36.15 4.81 -13.21
N CYS A 133 37.05 3.82 -13.31
CA CYS A 133 37.56 3.14 -12.12
C CYS A 133 38.63 4.01 -11.44
N SER A 134 38.92 3.74 -10.16
CA SER A 134 39.92 4.50 -9.40
C SER A 134 41.30 4.52 -10.08
N THR A 135 41.67 3.45 -10.79
CA THR A 135 42.91 3.40 -11.58
C THR A 135 42.86 4.31 -12.80
N CYS A 136 41.72 4.42 -13.49
CA CYS A 136 41.56 5.40 -14.57
C CYS A 136 41.67 6.83 -14.04
N ASP A 137 41.04 7.15 -12.91
CA ASP A 137 41.14 8.47 -12.27
C ASP A 137 42.60 8.80 -11.91
N GLU A 138 43.32 7.85 -11.31
CA GLU A 138 44.74 8.00 -11.00
C GLU A 138 45.60 8.26 -12.24
N LEU A 139 45.33 7.54 -13.34
CA LEU A 139 46.08 7.70 -14.59
C LEU A 139 45.79 9.06 -15.24
N VAL A 140 44.52 9.51 -15.24
CA VAL A 140 44.13 10.83 -15.75
C VAL A 140 44.83 11.94 -14.97
N LEU A 141 44.85 11.84 -13.62
CA LEU A 141 45.54 12.80 -12.77
C LEU A 141 47.06 12.84 -13.04
N LYS A 142 47.69 11.68 -13.24
CA LYS A 142 49.12 11.59 -13.58
C LYS A 142 49.43 12.23 -14.94
N ILE A 143 48.58 12.03 -15.94
CA ILE A 143 48.73 12.64 -17.28
C ILE A 143 48.63 14.17 -17.16
N GLN A 144 47.59 14.69 -16.48
CA GLN A 144 47.41 16.13 -16.28
C GLN A 144 48.58 16.77 -15.52
N TYR A 145 49.11 16.11 -14.50
CA TYR A 145 50.27 16.60 -13.76
C TYR A 145 51.54 16.67 -14.62
N ALA A 146 51.74 15.68 -15.51
CA ALA A 146 52.88 15.66 -16.42
C ALA A 146 52.81 16.82 -17.44
N GLU A 147 51.62 17.13 -17.96
CA GLU A 147 51.41 18.25 -18.88
C GLU A 147 51.68 19.61 -18.20
N LEU A 148 51.25 19.78 -16.94
CA LEU A 148 51.47 21.01 -16.17
C LEU A 148 52.94 21.23 -15.77
N LYS A 149 53.73 20.16 -15.60
CA LYS A 149 55.17 20.26 -15.30
C LYS A 149 56.05 20.42 -16.53
N GLY A 150 55.52 20.13 -17.71
CA GLY A 150 56.21 20.27 -19.00
C GLY A 150 56.02 21.64 -19.67
N ALA A 151 55.17 22.50 -19.11
CA ALA A 151 54.99 23.91 -19.47
C ALA A 151 55.78 24.83 -18.54
#